data_AF-A0A1N6U2U0-F1
#
_entry.id   AF-A0A1N6U2U0-F1
#
_cell.length_a   1.000
_cell.length_b   1.000
_cell.length_c   1.000
_cell.angle_alpha   90.00
_cell.angle_beta   90.00
_cell.angle_gamma   90.00
#
_symmetry.space_group_name_H-M   'P 1'
#
loop_
_entity.id
_entity.type
_entity.pdbx_description
1 polymer ?
#
loop_
_entity_poly.entity_id
_entity_poly.type
_entity_poly.pdbx_seq_one_letter_code
_entity_poly.pdbx_strand_id
1 'polypeptide(L)'
;MFARGLGAARSGNPGAARADVERLQALQTAMRQNNLGYWADQAEIQIRAVNAWIAQAENRPDDALRLMREAADLEEASDKHPVTPGNVVPSRELLAELLVVQKQPAEAFAEFERSLQRDPNRLRATKGAMEAAKAAGNAEAARRYEQKVAVLTAAGDAQRAE
;
A
#
# COMPACT_ATOMS: atom_id res chain seq x y z
N MET A 1 -7.59 -12.86 -2.58
CA MET A 1 -8.61 -11.87 -2.97
C MET A 1 -8.01 -10.48 -3.07
N PHE A 2 -7.52 -9.91 -1.97
CA PHE A 2 -6.90 -8.58 -1.96
C PHE A 2 -5.81 -8.35 -3.02
N ALA A 3 -4.77 -9.18 -3.06
CA ALA A 3 -3.68 -9.03 -4.04
C ALA A 3 -4.15 -9.11 -5.50
N ARG A 4 -5.17 -9.94 -5.78
CA ARG A 4 -5.75 -10.09 -7.13
C ARG A 4 -6.58 -8.86 -7.51
N GLY A 5 -7.42 -8.36 -6.61
CA GLY A 5 -8.20 -7.15 -6.83
C GLY A 5 -7.32 -5.92 -7.02
N LEU A 6 -6.28 -5.77 -6.20
CA LEU A 6 -5.29 -4.71 -6.32
C LEU A 6 -4.53 -4.79 -7.66
N GLY A 7 -4.08 -5.98 -8.05
CA GLY A 7 -3.42 -6.21 -9.33
C GLY A 7 -4.31 -5.87 -10.53
N ALA A 8 -5.57 -6.32 -10.49
CA ALA A 8 -6.55 -6.06 -11.54
C ALA A 8 -6.89 -4.58 -11.69
N ALA A 9 -7.07 -3.85 -10.57
CA ALA A 9 -7.34 -2.42 -10.61
C ALA A 9 -6.16 -1.66 -11.24
N ARG A 10 -4.93 -2.00 -10.84
CA ARG A 10 -3.71 -1.36 -11.35
C ARG A 10 -3.37 -1.69 -12.80
N SER A 11 -3.85 -2.82 -13.32
CA SER A 11 -3.69 -3.19 -14.72
C SER A 11 -4.81 -2.66 -15.63
N GLY A 12 -5.69 -1.80 -15.12
CA GLY A 12 -6.78 -1.21 -15.91
C GLY A 12 -7.97 -2.13 -16.10
N ASN A 13 -8.15 -3.14 -15.23
CA ASN A 13 -9.33 -4.02 -15.23
C ASN A 13 -10.18 -3.82 -13.95
N PRO A 14 -10.89 -2.68 -13.83
CA PRO A 14 -11.73 -2.41 -12.68
C PRO A 14 -12.89 -3.41 -12.53
N GLY A 15 -13.36 -4.03 -13.63
CA GLY A 15 -14.41 -5.06 -13.58
C GLY A 15 -13.98 -6.29 -12.78
N ALA A 16 -12.79 -6.84 -13.07
CA ALA A 16 -12.24 -7.96 -12.31
C ALA A 16 -11.94 -7.58 -10.84
N ALA A 17 -11.49 -6.35 -10.60
CA ALA A 17 -11.25 -5.85 -9.25
C ALA A 17 -12.54 -5.75 -8.42
N ARG A 18 -13.66 -5.29 -9.01
CA ARG A 18 -14.97 -5.24 -8.32
C ARG A 18 -15.47 -6.62 -7.89
N ALA A 19 -15.32 -7.64 -8.74
CA ALA A 19 -15.68 -9.01 -8.37
C ALA A 19 -14.85 -9.54 -7.18
N ASP A 20 -13.61 -9.06 -7.00
CA ASP A 20 -12.80 -9.39 -5.83
C ASP A 20 -13.23 -8.61 -4.59
N VAL A 21 -13.66 -7.36 -4.73
CA VAL A 21 -14.25 -6.56 -3.65
C VAL A 21 -15.54 -7.18 -3.14
N GLU A 22 -16.46 -7.61 -4.01
CA GLU A 22 -17.71 -8.26 -3.62
C GLU A 22 -17.47 -9.51 -2.76
N ARG A 23 -16.48 -10.32 -3.15
CA ARG A 23 -16.10 -11.51 -2.37
C ARG A 23 -15.45 -11.13 -1.03
N LEU A 24 -14.64 -10.07 -0.98
CA LEU A 24 -14.10 -9.54 0.29
C LEU A 24 -15.22 -9.03 1.21
N GLN A 25 -16.23 -8.37 0.67
CA GLN A 25 -17.40 -7.89 1.41
C GLN A 25 -18.20 -9.07 1.99
N ALA A 26 -18.44 -10.12 1.21
CA ALA A 26 -19.12 -11.32 1.70
C ALA A 26 -18.35 -11.97 2.87
N LEU A 27 -17.02 -12.06 2.77
CA LEU A 27 -16.16 -12.56 3.85
C LEU A 27 -16.21 -11.66 5.08
N GLN A 28 -16.17 -10.34 4.90
CA GLN A 28 -16.29 -9.38 6.00
C GLN A 28 -17.62 -9.56 6.75
N THR A 29 -18.73 -9.67 6.02
CA THR A 29 -20.04 -9.92 6.64
C THR A 29 -20.04 -11.20 7.45
N ALA A 30 -19.51 -12.29 6.89
CA ALA A 30 -19.39 -13.57 7.60
C ALA A 30 -18.51 -13.43 8.85
N MET A 31 -17.39 -12.71 8.80
CA MET A 31 -16.53 -12.45 9.96
C MET A 31 -17.26 -11.69 11.06
N ARG A 32 -18.04 -10.65 10.71
CA ARG A 32 -18.85 -9.91 11.70
C ARG A 32 -19.90 -10.80 12.35
N GLN A 33 -20.58 -11.64 11.57
CA GLN A 33 -21.59 -12.59 12.10
C GLN A 33 -21.00 -13.63 13.05
N ASN A 34 -19.72 -13.98 12.88
CA ASN A 34 -19.01 -14.94 13.72
C ASN A 34 -18.19 -14.26 14.84
N ASN A 35 -18.43 -12.99 15.14
CA ASN A 35 -17.71 -12.21 16.16
C ASN A 35 -16.18 -12.12 15.93
N LEU A 36 -15.74 -12.24 14.68
CA LEU A 36 -14.34 -12.08 14.27
C LEU A 36 -14.05 -10.61 13.89
N GLY A 37 -14.36 -9.68 14.80
CA GLY A 37 -14.34 -8.23 14.54
C GLY A 37 -13.02 -7.72 13.95
N TYR A 38 -11.90 -8.10 14.55
CA TYR A 38 -10.56 -7.75 14.05
C TYR A 38 -10.36 -8.11 12.57
N TRP A 39 -10.76 -9.32 12.16
CA TRP A 39 -10.61 -9.77 10.78
C TRP A 39 -11.57 -9.04 9.83
N ALA A 40 -12.76 -8.69 10.31
CA ALA A 40 -13.69 -7.87 9.54
C ALA A 40 -13.15 -6.45 9.31
N ASP A 41 -12.44 -5.89 10.28
CA ASP A 41 -11.79 -4.57 10.15
C ASP A 41 -10.58 -4.64 9.21
N GLN A 42 -9.80 -5.73 9.26
CA GLN A 42 -8.75 -5.98 8.26
C GLN A 42 -9.31 -6.10 6.84
N ALA A 43 -10.45 -6.76 6.68
CA ALA A 43 -11.14 -6.84 5.39
C ALA A 43 -11.64 -5.46 4.93
N GLU A 44 -12.10 -4.60 5.83
CA GLU A 44 -12.52 -3.23 5.52
C GLU A 44 -11.38 -2.40 4.92
N ILE A 45 -10.20 -2.44 5.56
CA ILE A 45 -8.99 -1.75 5.09
C ILE A 45 -8.65 -2.21 3.66
N GLN A 46 -8.66 -3.53 3.43
CA GLN A 46 -8.37 -4.11 2.12
C GLN A 46 -9.41 -3.70 1.05
N ILE A 47 -10.69 -3.70 1.40
CA ILE A 47 -11.78 -3.27 0.51
C ILE A 47 -11.59 -1.81 0.10
N ARG A 48 -11.32 -0.91 1.06
CA ARG A 48 -11.09 0.51 0.77
C ARG A 48 -9.87 0.73 -0.12
N ALA A 49 -8.77 0.05 0.17
CA ALA A 49 -7.56 0.13 -0.64
C ALA A 49 -7.79 -0.34 -2.09
N VAL A 50 -8.53 -1.44 -2.32
CA VAL A 50 -8.86 -1.90 -3.67
C VAL A 50 -9.82 -0.92 -4.35
N ASN A 51 -10.84 -0.42 -3.65
CA ASN A 51 -11.78 0.56 -4.18
C ASN A 51 -11.10 1.88 -4.57
N ALA A 52 -10.08 2.31 -3.83
CA ALA A 52 -9.27 3.46 -4.18
C ALA A 52 -8.57 3.27 -5.55
N TRP A 53 -7.95 2.11 -5.77
CA TRP A 53 -7.31 1.81 -7.06
C TRP A 53 -8.32 1.60 -8.20
N ILE A 54 -9.52 1.09 -7.90
CA ILE A 54 -10.63 1.05 -8.87
C ILE A 54 -11.03 2.47 -9.28
N ALA A 55 -11.23 3.36 -8.31
CA ALA A 55 -11.57 4.76 -8.58
C ALA A 55 -10.48 5.45 -9.41
N GLN A 56 -9.20 5.18 -9.11
CA GLN A 56 -8.08 5.68 -9.91
C GLN A 56 -8.14 5.19 -11.36
N ALA A 57 -8.41 3.89 -11.58
CA ALA A 57 -8.53 3.30 -12.91
C ALA A 57 -9.73 3.84 -13.70
N GLU A 58 -10.74 4.36 -13.00
CA GLU A 58 -11.95 4.96 -13.58
C GLU A 58 -11.84 6.48 -13.76
N ASN A 59 -10.63 7.05 -13.64
CA ASN A 59 -10.38 8.49 -13.73
C ASN A 59 -11.13 9.31 -12.66
N ARG A 60 -11.28 8.76 -11.45
CA ARG A 60 -11.81 9.44 -10.26
C ARG A 60 -10.71 9.63 -9.19
N PRO A 61 -9.70 10.49 -9.45
CA PRO A 61 -8.50 10.59 -8.61
C PRO A 61 -8.78 11.10 -7.19
N ASP A 62 -9.74 12.01 -7.02
CA ASP A 62 -10.09 12.56 -5.69
C ASP A 62 -10.75 11.49 -4.81
N ASP A 63 -11.64 10.68 -5.39
CA ASP A 63 -12.24 9.53 -4.73
C ASP A 63 -11.18 8.50 -4.34
N ALA A 64 -10.24 8.23 -5.27
CA ALA A 64 -9.14 7.32 -5.01
C ALA A 64 -8.31 7.78 -3.81
N LEU A 65 -7.98 9.06 -3.76
CA LEU A 65 -7.17 9.64 -2.69
C LEU A 65 -7.90 9.60 -1.35
N ARG A 66 -9.19 9.97 -1.33
CA ARG A 66 -10.03 9.91 -0.13
C ARG A 66 -10.12 8.48 0.42
N LEU A 67 -10.47 7.51 -0.41
CA LEU A 67 -10.59 6.11 -0.01
C LEU A 67 -9.28 5.53 0.50
N MET A 68 -8.15 5.89 -0.12
CA MET A 68 -6.84 5.38 0.29
C MET A 68 -6.36 6.01 1.60
N ARG A 69 -6.67 7.29 1.84
CA ARG A 69 -6.42 7.94 3.15
C ARG A 69 -7.23 7.28 4.25
N GLU A 70 -8.52 7.04 4.01
CA GLU A 70 -9.37 6.30 4.96
C GLU A 70 -8.81 4.90 5.27
N ALA A 71 -8.32 4.17 4.26
CA ALA A 71 -7.68 2.87 4.47
C ALA A 71 -6.41 2.97 5.34
N ALA A 72 -5.55 3.96 5.05
CA ALA A 72 -4.34 4.22 5.83
C ALA A 72 -4.62 4.59 7.28
N ASP A 73 -5.59 5.48 7.52
CA ASP A 73 -5.95 5.93 8.86
C ASP A 73 -6.61 4.81 9.67
N LEU A 74 -7.46 3.97 9.05
CA LEU A 74 -8.04 2.78 9.69
C LEU A 74 -6.97 1.74 10.05
N GLU A 75 -6.00 1.50 9.16
CA GLU A 75 -4.90 0.58 9.42
C GLU A 75 -4.02 1.05 10.59
N GLU A 76 -3.77 2.35 10.68
CA GLU A 76 -2.99 2.94 11.77
C GLU A 76 -3.73 2.90 13.12
N ALA A 77 -5.04 3.15 13.10
CA ALA A 77 -5.89 3.04 14.28
C ALA A 77 -6.12 1.59 14.73
N SER A 78 -5.86 0.60 13.87
CA SER A 78 -6.00 -0.80 14.24
C SER A 78 -4.87 -1.24 15.18
N ASP A 79 -5.24 -1.77 16.34
CA ASP A 79 -4.30 -2.27 17.33
C ASP A 79 -3.51 -3.46 16.77
N LYS A 80 -2.18 -3.44 16.91
CA LYS A 80 -1.32 -4.58 16.51
C LYS A 80 -1.59 -5.74 17.48
N HIS A 81 -2.51 -6.63 17.12
CA HIS A 81 -2.67 -7.89 17.85
C HIS A 81 -1.33 -8.66 17.80
N PRO A 82 -0.80 -9.16 18.93
CA PRO A 82 0.56 -9.73 19.02
C PRO A 82 0.87 -10.96 18.16
N VAL A 83 -0.10 -11.46 17.37
CA VAL A 83 0.03 -12.68 16.56
C VAL A 83 -0.33 -12.47 15.08
N THR A 84 -0.53 -11.23 14.62
CA THR A 84 -0.89 -10.99 13.23
C THR A 84 0.37 -10.93 12.35
N PRO A 85 0.47 -11.75 11.28
CA PRO A 85 1.50 -11.56 10.26
C PRO A 85 1.45 -10.13 9.72
N GLY A 86 2.62 -9.53 9.43
CA GLY A 86 2.68 -8.17 8.89
C GLY A 86 1.86 -8.03 7.61
N ASN A 87 1.30 -6.83 7.39
CA ASN A 87 0.46 -6.55 6.23
C ASN A 87 1.21 -6.86 4.93
N VAL A 88 0.49 -7.43 3.95
CA VAL A 88 1.04 -7.79 2.64
C VAL A 88 1.68 -6.55 1.98
N VAL A 89 0.95 -5.44 1.96
CA VAL A 89 1.46 -4.09 1.67
C VAL A 89 0.78 -3.12 2.63
N PRO A 90 1.51 -2.26 3.36
CA PRO A 90 0.92 -1.22 4.20
C PRO A 90 0.05 -0.27 3.37
N SER A 91 -1.06 0.16 3.95
CA SER A 91 -2.00 1.09 3.29
C SER A 91 -1.36 2.46 3.03
N ARG A 92 -0.42 2.91 3.88
CA ARG A 92 0.39 4.11 3.62
C ARG A 92 1.35 3.94 2.43
N GLU A 93 1.91 2.75 2.22
CA GLU A 93 2.72 2.47 1.02
C GLU A 93 1.84 2.54 -0.24
N LEU A 94 0.61 2.00 -0.18
CA LEU A 94 -0.35 2.11 -1.30
C LEU A 94 -0.79 3.55 -1.56
N LEU A 95 -0.96 4.36 -0.52
CA LEU A 95 -1.24 5.79 -0.63
C LEU A 95 -0.10 6.53 -1.33
N ALA A 96 1.14 6.28 -0.92
CA ALA A 96 2.30 6.88 -1.55
C ALA A 96 2.39 6.52 -3.04
N GLU A 97 2.16 5.25 -3.40
CA GLU A 97 2.14 4.83 -4.80
C GLU A 97 1.01 5.47 -5.62
N LEU A 98 -0.16 5.65 -5.02
CA LEU A 98 -1.27 6.35 -5.67
C LEU A 98 -0.90 7.82 -5.95
N LEU A 99 -0.25 8.49 -4.99
CA LEU A 99 0.23 9.86 -5.14
C LEU A 99 1.30 9.98 -6.23
N VAL A 100 2.17 8.97 -6.39
CA VAL A 100 3.10 8.90 -7.54
C VAL A 100 2.33 8.87 -8.87
N VAL A 101 1.30 8.02 -8.99
CA VAL A 101 0.45 7.94 -10.19
C VAL A 101 -0.24 9.28 -10.47
N GLN A 102 -0.67 9.98 -9.42
CA GLN A 102 -1.28 11.31 -9.50
C GLN A 102 -0.28 12.46 -9.68
N LYS A 103 1.02 12.16 -9.83
CA LYS A 103 2.10 13.15 -10.03
C LYS A 103 2.24 14.14 -8.86
N GLN A 104 2.05 13.65 -7.63
CA GLN A 104 2.24 14.38 -6.38
C GLN A 104 3.46 13.83 -5.62
N PRO A 105 4.69 14.07 -6.11
CA PRO A 105 5.89 13.39 -5.62
C PRO A 105 6.29 13.81 -4.20
N ALA A 106 6.01 15.05 -3.77
CA ALA A 106 6.35 15.53 -2.44
C ALA A 106 5.48 14.86 -1.38
N GLU A 107 4.18 14.75 -1.65
CA GLU A 107 3.20 14.06 -0.83
C GLU A 107 3.46 12.55 -0.81
N ALA A 108 3.76 11.96 -1.98
CA ALA A 108 4.14 10.55 -2.09
C ALA A 108 5.36 10.23 -1.21
N PHE A 109 6.39 11.07 -1.28
CA PHE A 109 7.58 10.94 -0.46
C PHE A 109 7.26 10.93 1.03
N ALA A 110 6.44 11.88 1.49
CA ALA A 110 6.03 11.96 2.90
C ALA A 110 5.30 10.70 3.37
N GLU A 111 4.44 10.11 2.54
CA GLU A 111 3.72 8.88 2.86
C GLU A 111 4.62 7.63 2.85
N PHE A 112 5.59 7.55 1.94
CA PHE A 112 6.62 6.52 1.99
C PHE A 112 7.47 6.62 3.27
N GLU A 113 7.85 7.84 3.69
CA GLU A 113 8.60 8.03 4.93
C GLU A 113 7.80 7.55 6.14
N ARG A 114 6.52 7.92 6.25
CA ARG A 114 5.63 7.46 7.33
C ARG A 114 5.49 5.94 7.34
N SER A 115 5.31 5.33 6.17
CA SER A 115 5.25 3.87 6.07
C SER A 115 6.54 3.20 6.55
N LEU A 116 7.71 3.74 6.18
CA LEU A 116 9.02 3.18 6.54
C LEU A 116 9.42 3.42 8.00
N GLN A 117 8.85 4.43 8.66
CA GLN A 117 8.99 4.62 10.10
C GLN A 117 8.30 3.50 10.88
N ARG A 118 7.13 3.06 10.41
CA ARG A 118 6.35 1.98 11.04
C ARG A 118 6.86 0.59 10.66
N ASP A 119 7.18 0.40 9.38
CA ASP A 119 7.60 -0.86 8.79
C ASP A 119 8.94 -0.69 8.06
N PRO A 120 10.07 -0.61 8.81
CA PRO A 120 11.39 -0.35 8.23
C PRO A 120 11.87 -1.50 7.36
N ASN A 121 12.90 -1.23 6.54
CA ASN A 121 13.58 -2.20 5.69
C ASN A 121 12.71 -2.86 4.58
N ARG A 122 11.56 -2.27 4.25
CA ARG A 122 10.79 -2.66 3.07
C ARG A 122 11.44 -2.09 1.81
N LEU A 123 12.06 -2.96 1.01
CA LEU A 123 12.80 -2.55 -0.20
C LEU A 123 11.92 -1.76 -1.18
N ARG A 124 10.68 -2.20 -1.41
CA ARG A 124 9.74 -1.54 -2.33
C ARG A 124 9.42 -0.12 -1.90
N ALA A 125 8.96 0.08 -0.66
CA ALA A 125 8.75 1.41 -0.08
C ALA A 125 10.03 2.25 -0.06
N THR A 126 11.19 1.66 0.21
CA THR A 126 12.49 2.37 0.23
C THR A 126 12.86 2.89 -1.16
N LYS A 127 12.68 2.07 -2.20
CA LYS A 127 12.88 2.47 -3.60
C LYS A 127 11.86 3.52 -4.01
N GLY A 128 10.59 3.36 -3.63
CA GLY A 128 9.54 4.35 -3.86
C GLY A 128 9.87 5.71 -3.22
N ALA A 129 10.34 5.72 -1.98
CA ALA A 129 10.79 6.93 -1.28
C ALA A 129 11.95 7.61 -2.02
N MET A 130 12.93 6.84 -2.49
CA MET A 130 14.05 7.37 -3.29
C MET A 130 13.55 8.04 -4.56
N GLU A 131 12.70 7.36 -5.35
CA GLU A 131 12.19 7.87 -6.63
C GLU A 131 11.29 9.10 -6.43
N ALA A 132 10.40 9.06 -5.43
CA ALA A 132 9.54 10.19 -5.08
C ALA A 132 10.37 11.40 -4.61
N ALA A 133 11.40 11.19 -3.78
CA ALA A 133 12.33 12.25 -3.37
C ALA A 133 13.07 12.87 -4.57
N LYS A 134 13.56 12.05 -5.50
CA LYS A 134 14.20 12.51 -6.75
C LYS A 134 13.21 13.38 -7.56
N ALA A 135 11.98 12.90 -7.74
CA ALA A 135 10.95 13.62 -8.49
C ALA A 135 10.49 14.91 -7.80
N ALA A 136 10.53 14.97 -6.46
CA ALA A 136 10.23 16.17 -5.68
C ALA A 136 11.40 17.17 -5.60
N GLY A 137 12.56 16.87 -6.21
CA GLY A 137 13.75 17.72 -6.15
C GLY A 137 14.50 17.65 -4.82
N ASN A 138 14.15 16.71 -3.92
CA ASN A 138 14.83 16.53 -2.64
C ASN A 138 16.07 15.62 -2.80
N ALA A 139 17.15 16.20 -3.31
CA ALA A 139 18.40 15.49 -3.59
C ALA A 139 19.05 14.86 -2.35
N GLU A 140 18.89 15.47 -1.17
CA GLU A 140 19.42 14.92 0.07
C GLU A 140 18.69 13.63 0.46
N ALA A 141 17.35 13.67 0.50
CA ALA A 141 16.54 12.50 0.82
C ALA A 141 16.72 11.39 -0.23
N ALA A 142 16.82 11.76 -1.51
CA ALA A 142 17.08 10.82 -2.60
C ALA A 142 18.37 10.03 -2.36
N ARG A 143 19.49 10.71 -2.07
CA ARG A 143 20.79 10.06 -1.78
C ARG A 143 20.72 9.17 -0.54
N ARG A 144 20.05 9.64 0.52
CA ARG A 144 19.86 8.86 1.75
C ARG A 144 19.12 7.55 1.47
N TYR A 145 18.04 7.59 0.70
CA TYR A 145 17.27 6.38 0.37
C TYR A 145 17.96 5.49 -0.65
N GLU A 146 18.74 6.06 -1.58
CA GLU A 146 19.58 5.30 -2.51
C GLU A 146 20.63 4.44 -1.78
N GLN A 147 21.30 5.01 -0.77
CA GLN A 147 22.21 4.24 0.10
C GLN A 147 21.48 3.11 0.84
N LYS A 148 20.27 3.37 1.36
CA LYS A 148 19.45 2.33 2.01
C LYS A 148 19.06 1.22 1.04
N VAL A 149 18.67 1.55 -0.20
CA VAL A 149 18.38 0.54 -1.23
C VAL A 149 19.61 -0.32 -1.47
N ALA A 150 20.79 0.29 -1.65
CA ALA A 150 22.03 -0.46 -1.86
C ALA A 150 22.36 -1.41 -0.70
N VAL A 151 22.18 -0.98 0.56
CA VAL A 151 22.36 -1.84 1.74
C VAL A 151 21.37 -3.01 1.74
N LEU A 152 20.09 -2.76 1.42
CA LEU A 152 19.06 -3.80 1.41
C LEU A 152 19.25 -4.80 0.26
N THR A 153 19.90 -4.39 -0.84
CA THR A 153 20.17 -5.28 -1.99
C THR A 153 21.54 -5.95 -1.94
N ALA A 154 22.47 -5.48 -1.10
CA ALA A 154 23.83 -6.02 -1.01
C ALA A 154 23.90 -7.52 -0.66
N ALA A 155 22.90 -8.06 0.07
CA ALA A 155 22.81 -9.49 0.35
C ALA A 155 22.35 -10.33 -0.86
N GLY A 156 21.71 -9.72 -1.87
CA GLY A 156 21.27 -10.38 -3.09
C GLY A 156 22.38 -10.65 -4.09
N ASP A 157 23.47 -9.90 -4.02
CA ASP A 157 24.64 -10.03 -4.90
C ASP A 157 25.62 -11.11 -4.40
N ALA A 158 25.49 -11.57 -3.15
CA ALA A 158 26.48 -12.43 -2.51
C ALA A 158 26.32 -13.95 -2.75
N GLN A 159 25.20 -14.46 -3.27
CA GLN A 159 25.10 -15.88 -3.65
C GLN A 159 23.82 -16.22 -4.44
N ARG A 160 23.96 -16.32 -5.77
CA ARG A 160 23.39 -17.44 -6.53
C ARG A 160 24.55 -18.13 -7.26
N ALA A 161 25.19 -19.06 -6.56
CA ALA A 161 25.83 -20.18 -7.23
C ALA A 161 24.70 -21.16 -7.57
N GLU A 162 24.51 -21.44 -8.86
CA GLU A 162 23.74 -22.62 -9.30
C GLU A 162 24.44 -23.91 -8.89
#